data_AF-A0A2S6GQM5-F1
#
_entry.id   AF-A0A2S6GQM5-F1
#
_cell.length_a   1.000
_cell.length_b   1.000
_cell.length_c   1.000
_cell.angle_alpha   90.00
_cell.angle_beta   90.00
_cell.angle_gamma   90.00
#
_symmetry.space_group_name_H-M   'P 1'
#
loop_
_entity.id
_entity.type
_entity.pdbx_description
1 polymer ?
#
loop_
_entity_poly.entity_id
_entity_poly.type
_entity_poly.pdbx_seq_one_letter_code
_entity_poly.pdbx_strand_id
1 'polypeptide(L)' 'MDATGLRTSVTTQVARMVDYETEFWVIADGMGLDRARAGCLLDTAVSWIGSGRGATCDPYALALSWIHRG' A
#
# COMPACT_ATOMS: atom_id res chain seq x y z
N MET A 1 -9.43 -5.97 24.02
CA MET A 1 -9.57 -4.73 23.23
C MET A 1 -11.05 -4.47 23.08
N ASP A 2 -11.55 -3.38 23.64
CA ASP A 2 -12.97 -3.02 23.54
C ASP A 2 -13.29 -2.42 22.15
N ALA A 3 -14.56 -2.44 21.77
CA ALA A 3 -14.98 -2.00 20.43
C ALA A 3 -14.61 -0.54 20.13
N THR A 4 -14.49 0.28 21.17
CA THR A 4 -14.06 1.69 21.06
C THR A 4 -12.57 1.80 20.78
N GLY A 5 -11.72 1.04 21.48
CA GLY A 5 -10.29 0.96 21.18
C GLY A 5 -9.99 0.43 19.78
N LEU A 6 -10.77 -0.57 19.31
CA LEU A 6 -10.65 -1.09 17.94
C LEU A 6 -11.03 -0.04 16.89
N ARG A 7 -12.15 0.65 17.09
CA ARG A 7 -12.59 1.71 16.17
C ARG A 7 -11.53 2.80 16.03
N THR A 8 -11.01 3.31 17.15
CA THR A 8 -9.98 4.36 17.13
C THR A 8 -8.72 3.91 16.40
N SER A 9 -8.21 2.71 16.69
CA SER A 9 -7.02 2.17 16.02
C SER A 9 -7.23 1.99 14.52
N VAL A 10 -8.40 1.49 14.10
CA VAL A 10 -8.74 1.34 12.67
C VAL A 10 -8.85 2.71 12.01
N THR A 11 -9.53 3.68 12.60
CA THR A 11 -9.66 5.04 12.05
C THR A 11 -8.31 5.73 11.92
N THR A 12 -7.44 5.61 12.92
CA THR A 12 -6.07 6.15 12.83
C THR A 12 -5.27 5.47 11.72
N GLN A 13 -5.40 4.16 11.56
CA GLN A 13 -4.70 3.44 10.50
C GLN A 13 -5.20 3.83 9.11
N VAL A 14 -6.53 3.96 8.93
CA VAL A 14 -7.13 4.42 7.67
C VAL A 14 -6.70 5.85 7.34
N ALA A 15 -6.66 6.75 8.34
CA ALA A 15 -6.18 8.11 8.12
C ALA A 15 -4.72 8.15 7.62
N ARG A 16 -3.86 7.27 8.17
CA ARG A 16 -2.46 7.14 7.72
C ARG A 16 -2.31 6.53 6.33
N MET A 17 -3.30 5.80 5.82
CA MET A 17 -3.22 5.23 4.46
C MET A 17 -3.15 6.31 3.38
N VAL A 18 -3.74 7.49 3.60
CA VAL A 18 -3.65 8.63 2.66
C VAL A 18 -2.21 9.13 2.54
N ASP A 19 -1.48 9.15 3.65
CA ASP A 19 -0.08 9.56 3.65
C ASP A 19 0.79 8.54 2.87
N TYR A 20 0.54 7.24 3.06
CA TYR A 20 1.23 6.18 2.33
C TYR A 20 0.92 6.18 0.83
N GLU A 21 -0.34 6.47 0.45
CA GLU A 21 -0.71 6.62 -0.94
C GLU A 21 0.05 7.79 -1.60
N THR A 22 0.11 8.92 -0.92
CA THR A 22 0.82 10.11 -1.40
C THR A 22 2.31 9.81 -1.59
N GLU A 23 2.93 9.17 -0.60
CA GLU A 23 4.35 8.79 -0.64
C GLU A 23 4.64 7.80 -1.77
N PHE A 24 3.78 6.80 -1.97
CA PHE A 24 3.89 5.84 -3.08
C PHE A 24 3.96 6.54 -4.44
N TRP A 25 3.06 7.50 -4.69
CA TRP A 25 3.03 8.21 -5.97
C TRP A 25 4.23 9.13 -6.16
N VAL A 26 4.68 9.82 -5.10
CA VAL A 26 5.92 10.62 -5.14
C VAL A 26 7.12 9.76 -5.52
N ILE A 27 7.23 8.57 -4.94
CA ILE A 27 8.31 7.64 -5.23
C ILE A 27 8.21 7.08 -6.65
N ALA A 28 7.02 6.67 -7.10
CA ALA A 28 6.79 6.15 -8.44
C ALA A 28 7.10 7.21 -9.52
N ASP A 29 6.63 8.44 -9.34
CA ASP A 29 6.92 9.56 -10.23
C ASP A 29 8.43 9.90 -10.21
N GLY A 30 9.08 9.88 -9.05
CA GLY A 30 10.52 10.11 -8.90
C GLY A 30 11.39 9.05 -9.58
N MET A 31 10.90 7.82 -9.72
CA MET A 31 11.55 6.76 -10.49
C MET A 31 11.21 6.79 -11.99
N GLY A 32 10.38 7.73 -12.44
CA GLY A 32 9.91 7.79 -13.82
C GLY A 32 9.03 6.60 -14.22
N LEU A 33 8.39 5.96 -13.24
CA LEU A 33 7.51 4.83 -13.51
C LEU A 33 6.20 5.33 -14.13
N ASP A 34 5.76 4.66 -15.20
CA ASP A 34 4.44 4.92 -15.75
C ASP A 34 3.35 4.68 -14.69
N ARG A 35 2.44 5.64 -14.52
CA ARG A 35 1.40 5.56 -13.48
C ARG A 35 0.43 4.41 -13.68
N ALA A 36 0.15 4.01 -14.92
CA ALA A 36 -0.71 2.84 -15.16
C ALA A 36 0.01 1.55 -14.73
N ARG A 37 1.31 1.43 -15.04
CA ARG A 37 2.15 0.33 -14.55
C ARG A 37 2.25 0.31 -13.01
N ALA A 38 2.47 1.46 -12.38
CA ALA A 38 2.50 1.60 -10.93
C ALA A 38 1.17 1.17 -10.29
N GLY A 39 0.04 1.61 -10.88
CA GLY A 39 -1.30 1.22 -10.45
C GLY A 39 -1.54 -0.28 -10.57
N CYS A 40 -1.15 -0.91 -11.69
CA CYS A 40 -1.25 -2.37 -11.86
C CYS A 40 -0.46 -3.15 -10.80
N LEU A 41 0.72 -2.66 -10.40
CA LEU A 41 1.49 -3.26 -9.32
C LEU A 41 0.78 -3.12 -7.97
N LEU A 42 0.19 -1.96 -7.70
CA LEU A 42 -0.59 -1.74 -6.48
C LEU A 42 -1.83 -2.64 -6.43
N ASP A 43 -2.57 -2.76 -7.52
CA ASP A 43 -3.74 -3.66 -7.61
C ASP A 43 -3.34 -5.12 -7.37
N THR A 44 -2.21 -5.53 -7.92
CA THR A 44 -1.67 -6.87 -7.71
C THR A 44 -1.28 -7.08 -6.24
N ALA A 45 -0.67 -6.08 -5.59
CA ALA A 45 -0.34 -6.13 -4.17
C ALA A 45 -1.58 -6.27 -3.29
N VAL A 46 -2.63 -5.48 -3.54
CA VAL A 46 -3.93 -5.57 -2.85
C VAL A 46 -4.53 -6.97 -3.03
N SER A 47 -4.54 -7.51 -4.25
CA SER A 47 -5.06 -8.84 -4.56
C SER A 47 -4.29 -9.95 -3.82
N TRP A 48 -2.95 -9.86 -3.78
CA TRP A 48 -2.11 -10.83 -3.08
C TRP A 48 -2.33 -10.81 -1.57
N ILE A 49 -2.46 -9.62 -0.98
CA ILE A 49 -2.76 -9.46 0.44
C ILE A 49 -4.14 -10.05 0.75
N GLY A 50 -5.16 -9.71 -0.05
CA GLY A 50 -6.50 -10.26 0.09
C GLY A 50 -6.55 -11.79 -0.04
N SER A 51 -5.62 -12.38 -0.80
CA SER A 51 -5.50 -13.83 -1.00
C SER A 51 -4.58 -14.53 0.03
N GLY A 52 -4.04 -13.80 1.02
CA GLY A 52 -3.10 -14.34 2.02
C GLY A 52 -1.72 -14.69 1.48
N ARG A 53 -1.34 -14.16 0.30
CA ARG A 53 -0.04 -14.38 -0.35
C ARG A 53 0.97 -13.27 -0.10
N GLY A 54 0.53 -12.16 0.49
CA GLY A 54 1.41 -11.04 0.84
C GLY A 54 2.27 -11.36 2.07
N ALA A 55 3.57 -11.06 1.99
CA ALA A 55 4.48 -11.11 3.14
C ALA A 55 4.25 -9.94 4.13
N THR A 56 3.42 -8.96 3.74
CA THR A 56 3.02 -7.79 4.52
C THR A 56 1.54 -7.51 4.27
N CYS A 57 0.88 -6.78 5.18
CA CYS A 57 -0.48 -6.26 5.01
C CYS A 57 -0.51 -4.84 4.40
N ASP A 58 0.64 -4.30 4.01
CA ASP A 58 0.76 -2.98 3.38
C ASP A 58 0.94 -3.12 1.85
N PRO A 59 -0.09 -2.77 1.06
CA PRO A 59 -0.03 -2.88 -0.40
C PRO A 59 0.97 -1.91 -1.05
N TYR A 60 1.18 -0.72 -0.46
CA TYR A 60 2.13 0.27 -1.00
C TYR A 60 3.56 -0.21 -0.79
N ALA A 61 3.89 -0.69 0.42
CA ALA A 61 5.21 -1.25 0.70
C ALA A 61 5.50 -2.49 -0.16
N LEU A 62 4.50 -3.35 -0.37
CA LEU A 62 4.64 -4.53 -1.21
C LEU A 62 4.89 -4.16 -2.68
N ALA A 63 4.10 -3.24 -3.24
CA ALA A 63 4.28 -2.76 -4.61
C ALA A 63 5.64 -2.08 -4.81
N LEU A 64 6.08 -1.24 -3.87
CA LEU A 64 7.41 -0.61 -3.90
C LEU A 64 8.54 -1.64 -3.87
N SER A 65 8.38 -2.73 -3.10
CA SER A 65 9.39 -3.79 -3.05
C SER A 65 9.60 -4.48 -4.40
N TRP A 66 8.59 -4.49 -5.28
CA TRP A 66 8.69 -5.03 -6.63
C TRP A 66 9.34 -4.04 -7.59
N ILE A 67 9.03 -2.75 -7.43
CA ILE A 67 9.65 -1.67 -8.22
C ILE A 67 11.17 -1.64 -7.98
N HIS A 68 11.62 -1.77 -6.73
CA HIS A 68 13.06 -1.77 -6.40
C HIS A 68 13.82 -3.04 -6.82
N ARG A 69 13.12 -4.11 -7.21
CA ARG A 69 13.74 -5.38 -7.64
C ARG A 69 13.84 -5.53 -9.16
N GLY A 70 13.18 -4.66 -9.92
CA GLY A 70 13.22 -4.63 -11.39
C GLY A 70 14.24 -3.62 -11.90
#